data_AF-A0A382YL36-F1
#
_entry.id   AF-A0A382YL36-F1
#
_cell.length_a   1.000
_cell.length_b   1.000
_cell.length_c   1.000
_cell.angle_alpha   90.00
_cell.angle_beta   90.00
_cell.angle_gamma   90.00
#
_symmetry.space_group_name_H-M   'P 1'
#
loop_
_entity.id
_entity.type
_entity.pdbx_description
1 polymer ?
#
loop_
_entity_poly.entity_id
_entity_poly.type
_entity_poly.pdbx_seq_one_letter_code
_entity_poly.pdbx_strand_id
1 'polypeptide(L)'
;LLGTQMIAKGLHFPRVTLVGIVYADTGLHLADFRAGERTFQLLTQVAGRAGRGDIEGEVVVQTFSPVHPAIQFARRHDFEGFYEAEMEFRKQLSYPPYTRAALLTLRGRNEDKVKFSADHLKREIEKLASDLPDLIIAGPAPAPLLRAENFYRYQIMLRLGHMSVLSRHLAVMATKIMLPNDVTLTIDIDPVNLF
;
A
#
# COMPACT_ATOMS: atom_id res chain seq x y z
N LEU A 1 -16.70 -15.57 -17.42
CA LEU A 1 -16.86 -14.15 -17.04
C LEU A 1 -15.47 -13.59 -16.78
N LEU A 2 -15.10 -12.47 -17.41
CA LEU A 2 -13.86 -11.75 -17.11
C LEU A 2 -14.22 -10.57 -16.21
N GLY A 3 -13.57 -10.46 -15.07
CA GLY A 3 -13.75 -9.36 -14.13
C GLY A 3 -12.42 -8.81 -13.67
N THR A 4 -12.28 -7.49 -13.71
CA THR A 4 -11.32 -6.81 -12.84
C THR A 4 -11.86 -6.83 -11.41
N GLN A 5 -11.04 -6.42 -10.42
CA GLN A 5 -11.24 -6.53 -8.96
C GLN A 5 -12.68 -6.29 -8.41
N MET A 6 -13.58 -5.69 -9.17
CA MET A 6 -14.96 -5.36 -8.81
C MET A 6 -16.03 -6.46 -8.94
N ILE A 7 -15.83 -7.55 -9.70
CA ILE A 7 -16.92 -8.58 -9.85
C ILE A 7 -17.14 -9.39 -8.54
N ALA A 8 -16.26 -9.23 -7.54
CA ALA A 8 -16.24 -10.00 -6.31
C ALA A 8 -16.99 -9.40 -5.10
N LYS A 9 -17.83 -8.36 -5.26
CA LYS A 9 -18.76 -7.89 -4.19
C LYS A 9 -20.21 -7.91 -4.69
N GLY A 10 -21.11 -8.58 -3.96
CA GLY A 10 -22.57 -8.53 -4.20
C GLY A 10 -23.14 -9.46 -5.28
N LEU A 11 -22.35 -9.95 -6.24
CA LEU A 11 -22.84 -10.89 -7.26
C LEU A 11 -22.63 -12.35 -6.81
N HIS A 12 -23.74 -13.08 -6.59
CA HIS A 12 -23.74 -14.52 -6.35
C HIS A 12 -23.90 -15.24 -7.70
N PHE A 13 -22.96 -16.11 -8.07
CA PHE A 13 -23.02 -16.89 -9.29
C PHE A 13 -23.21 -18.38 -8.96
N PRO A 14 -24.47 -18.85 -8.79
CA PRO A 14 -24.76 -20.19 -8.24
C PRO A 14 -24.31 -21.37 -9.11
N ARG A 15 -23.78 -21.15 -10.32
CA ARG A 15 -23.26 -22.19 -11.22
C ARG A 15 -21.76 -22.04 -11.50
N VAL A 16 -21.05 -21.24 -10.72
CA VAL A 16 -19.59 -21.08 -10.88
C VAL A 16 -18.89 -22.10 -10.00
N THR A 17 -18.39 -23.15 -10.64
CA THR A 17 -17.63 -24.25 -10.02
C THR A 17 -16.13 -24.15 -10.28
N LEU A 18 -15.69 -23.23 -11.14
CA LEU A 18 -14.27 -22.98 -11.41
C LEU A 18 -14.00 -21.48 -11.42
N VAL A 19 -12.99 -21.05 -10.68
CA VAL A 19 -12.48 -19.68 -10.74
C VAL A 19 -10.98 -19.68 -11.01
N GLY A 20 -10.58 -19.00 -12.08
CA GLY A 20 -9.18 -18.72 -12.39
C GLY A 20 -8.79 -17.32 -11.92
N ILE A 21 -7.76 -17.22 -11.09
CA ILE A 21 -7.12 -15.96 -10.72
C ILE A 21 -5.83 -15.85 -11.54
N VAL A 22 -5.88 -15.00 -12.56
CA VAL A 22 -4.77 -14.79 -13.49
C VAL A 22 -3.89 -13.66 -12.98
N TYR A 23 -2.58 -13.87 -12.99
CA TYR A 23 -1.58 -12.83 -12.70
C TYR A 23 -1.68 -12.24 -11.28
N ALA A 24 -1.74 -13.10 -10.25
CA ALA A 24 -1.83 -12.67 -8.85
C ALA A 24 -0.64 -11.78 -8.40
N ASP A 25 0.49 -11.89 -9.10
CA ASP A 25 1.70 -11.07 -8.93
C ASP A 25 1.44 -9.57 -9.07
N THR A 26 0.41 -9.15 -9.82
CA THR A 26 0.04 -7.73 -9.95
C THR A 26 -0.24 -7.10 -8.60
N GLY A 27 -0.89 -7.84 -7.70
CA GLY A 27 -1.20 -7.36 -6.35
C GLY A 27 -0.04 -7.52 -5.39
N LEU A 28 0.70 -8.63 -5.49
CA LEU A 28 1.80 -8.98 -4.58
C LEU A 28 2.99 -8.02 -4.69
N HIS A 29 3.34 -7.59 -5.90
CA HIS A 29 4.53 -6.77 -6.14
C HIS A 29 4.22 -5.27 -6.24
N LEU A 30 3.05 -4.85 -5.75
CA LEU A 30 2.84 -3.43 -5.50
C LEU A 30 3.81 -2.98 -4.41
N ALA A 31 4.43 -1.81 -4.60
CA ALA A 31 5.27 -1.16 -3.59
C ALA A 31 4.41 -0.57 -2.44
N ASP A 32 3.59 -1.42 -1.83
CA ASP A 32 2.71 -1.14 -0.71
C ASP A 32 2.89 -2.28 0.31
N PHE A 33 3.17 -1.95 1.57
CA PHE A 33 3.35 -2.97 2.61
C PHE A 33 2.09 -3.80 2.85
N ARG A 34 0.92 -3.35 2.40
CA ARG A 34 -0.35 -4.09 2.48
C ARG A 34 -0.61 -4.98 1.25
N ALA A 35 0.32 -5.04 0.29
CA ALA A 35 0.17 -5.85 -0.93
C ALA A 35 -0.14 -7.33 -0.62
N GLY A 36 0.58 -7.91 0.35
CA GLY A 36 0.38 -9.28 0.82
C GLY A 36 -1.03 -9.48 1.39
N GLU A 37 -1.44 -8.62 2.32
CA GLU A 37 -2.78 -8.62 2.94
C GLU A 37 -3.89 -8.53 1.89
N ARG A 38 -3.83 -7.54 0.99
CA ARG A 38 -4.86 -7.37 -0.04
C ARG A 38 -4.92 -8.57 -0.97
N THR A 39 -3.77 -9.15 -1.31
CA THR A 39 -3.73 -10.35 -2.15
C THR A 39 -4.37 -11.53 -1.43
N PHE A 40 -4.00 -11.79 -0.17
CA PHE A 40 -4.61 -12.83 0.64
C PHE A 40 -6.14 -12.68 0.73
N GLN A 41 -6.63 -11.46 0.99
CA GLN A 41 -8.07 -11.16 1.04
C GLN A 41 -8.77 -11.44 -0.29
N LEU A 42 -8.16 -11.06 -1.42
CA LEU A 42 -8.72 -11.32 -2.74
C LEU A 42 -8.77 -12.83 -3.04
N LEU A 43 -7.70 -13.56 -2.77
CA LEU A 43 -7.63 -15.00 -3.01
C LEU A 43 -8.67 -15.76 -2.18
N THR A 44 -8.75 -15.47 -0.88
CA THR A 44 -9.71 -16.10 0.04
C THR A 44 -11.15 -15.73 -0.28
N GLN A 45 -11.43 -14.47 -0.65
CA GLN A 45 -12.76 -14.03 -1.05
C GLN A 45 -13.22 -14.72 -2.34
N VAL A 46 -12.34 -14.83 -3.32
CA VAL A 46 -12.63 -15.49 -4.59
C VAL A 46 -12.82 -16.98 -4.37
N ALA A 47 -11.99 -17.61 -3.53
CA ALA A 47 -12.13 -19.01 -3.19
C ALA A 47 -13.45 -19.31 -2.47
N GLY A 48 -13.88 -18.47 -1.53
CA GLY A 48 -15.19 -18.58 -0.87
C GLY A 48 -16.41 -18.28 -1.76
N ARG A 49 -16.21 -17.99 -3.05
CA ARG A 49 -17.28 -17.82 -4.06
C ARG A 49 -17.42 -19.04 -4.97
N ALA A 50 -16.34 -19.79 -5.19
CA ALA A 50 -16.40 -21.08 -5.84
C ALA A 50 -16.95 -22.11 -4.84
N GLY A 51 -17.99 -22.86 -5.21
CA GLY A 51 -18.50 -23.94 -4.37
C GLY A 51 -19.43 -23.53 -3.22
N ARG A 52 -20.24 -22.48 -3.41
CA ARG A 52 -21.38 -22.23 -2.51
C ARG A 52 -22.52 -23.20 -2.82
N GLY A 53 -22.75 -24.19 -1.95
CA GLY A 53 -23.79 -25.21 -2.08
C GLY A 53 -23.21 -26.63 -2.00
N ASP A 54 -23.89 -27.60 -2.63
CA ASP A 54 -23.49 -29.02 -2.63
C ASP A 54 -22.47 -29.38 -3.72
N ILE A 55 -21.97 -28.40 -4.48
CA ILE A 55 -21.09 -28.62 -5.63
C ILE A 55 -19.69 -28.10 -5.28
N GLU A 56 -18.68 -28.97 -5.36
CA GLU A 56 -17.30 -28.59 -5.14
C GLU A 56 -16.85 -27.52 -6.16
N GLY A 57 -16.18 -26.49 -5.64
CA GLY A 57 -15.58 -25.43 -6.42
C GLY A 57 -14.07 -25.61 -6.52
N GLU A 58 -13.50 -25.43 -7.70
CA GLU A 58 -12.07 -25.39 -7.94
C GLU A 58 -11.58 -23.95 -8.12
N VAL A 59 -10.41 -23.64 -7.56
CA VAL A 59 -9.77 -22.33 -7.68
C VAL A 59 -8.36 -22.52 -8.17
N VAL A 60 -8.05 -21.96 -9.33
CA VAL A 60 -6.71 -22.01 -9.93
C VAL A 60 -6.08 -20.64 -9.83
N VAL A 61 -4.91 -20.56 -9.19
CA VAL A 61 -4.15 -19.32 -9.05
C VAL A 61 -2.90 -19.38 -9.91
N GLN A 62 -2.80 -18.48 -10.88
CA GLN A 62 -1.59 -18.30 -11.67
C GLN A 62 -0.72 -17.23 -11.01
N THR A 63 0.48 -17.63 -10.59
CA THR A 63 1.49 -16.72 -10.05
C THR A 63 2.92 -17.18 -10.34
N PHE A 64 3.84 -16.22 -10.49
CA PHE A 64 5.28 -16.44 -10.50
C PHE A 64 5.87 -16.54 -9.09
N SER A 65 5.09 -16.19 -8.06
CA SER A 65 5.51 -16.18 -6.65
C SER A 65 4.76 -17.23 -5.83
N PRO A 66 4.76 -18.53 -6.23
CA PRO A 66 3.90 -19.53 -5.59
C PRO A 66 4.24 -19.75 -4.12
N VAL A 67 5.48 -19.49 -3.72
CA VAL A 67 5.96 -19.66 -2.34
C VAL A 67 5.64 -18.46 -1.43
N HIS A 68 5.06 -17.38 -1.95
CA HIS A 68 4.75 -16.19 -1.15
C HIS A 68 3.77 -16.54 0.00
N PRO A 69 3.96 -16.04 1.23
CA PRO A 69 3.09 -16.36 2.38
C PRO A 69 1.60 -16.17 2.09
N ALA A 70 1.21 -15.04 1.50
CA ALA A 70 -0.17 -14.78 1.10
C ALA A 70 -0.78 -15.87 0.20
N ILE A 71 0.00 -16.48 -0.71
CA ILE A 71 -0.46 -17.57 -1.60
C ILE A 71 -0.58 -18.88 -0.81
N GLN A 72 0.46 -19.20 -0.02
CA GLN A 72 0.54 -20.46 0.72
C GLN A 72 -0.55 -20.58 1.80
N PHE A 73 -0.80 -19.50 2.54
CA PHE A 73 -1.87 -19.47 3.53
C PHE A 73 -3.26 -19.41 2.88
N ALA A 74 -3.43 -18.65 1.79
CA ALA A 74 -4.71 -18.60 1.07
C ALA A 74 -5.11 -19.97 0.52
N ARG A 75 -4.15 -20.75 0.00
CA ARG A 75 -4.38 -22.14 -0.46
C ARG A 75 -5.00 -23.03 0.63
N ARG A 76 -4.68 -22.80 1.90
CA ARG A 76 -5.16 -23.60 3.04
C ARG A 76 -6.33 -22.95 3.78
N HIS A 77 -6.82 -21.79 3.31
CA HIS A 77 -7.78 -20.95 4.03
C HIS A 77 -7.33 -20.60 5.46
N ASP A 78 -6.02 -20.54 5.68
CA ASP A 78 -5.42 -20.34 7.00
C ASP A 78 -5.25 -18.84 7.28
N PHE A 79 -6.31 -18.23 7.78
CA PHE A 79 -6.31 -16.81 8.15
C PHE A 79 -5.43 -16.52 9.36
N GLU A 80 -5.48 -17.38 10.40
CA GLU A 80 -4.75 -17.15 11.64
C GLU A 80 -3.23 -17.21 11.40
N GLY A 81 -2.76 -18.23 10.67
CA GLY A 81 -1.34 -18.34 10.30
C GLY A 81 -0.86 -17.21 9.40
N PHE A 82 -1.71 -16.74 8.48
CA PHE A 82 -1.40 -15.53 7.69
C PHE A 82 -1.28 -14.29 8.56
N TYR A 83 -2.24 -14.09 9.46
CA TYR A 83 -2.29 -12.94 10.36
C TYR A 83 -1.03 -12.88 11.24
N GLU A 84 -0.64 -14.00 11.86
CA GLU A 84 0.56 -14.05 12.70
C GLU A 84 1.83 -13.71 11.91
N ALA A 85 2.00 -14.32 10.73
CA ALA A 85 3.16 -14.07 9.88
C ALA A 85 3.23 -12.61 9.38
N GLU A 86 2.09 -12.04 8.97
CA GLU A 86 1.99 -10.66 8.52
C GLU A 86 2.26 -9.69 9.67
N MET A 87 1.73 -9.96 10.87
CA MET A 87 1.94 -9.12 12.04
C MET A 87 3.39 -9.15 12.52
N GLU A 88 4.08 -10.28 12.45
CA GLU A 88 5.51 -10.35 12.78
C GLU A 88 6.35 -9.55 11.76
N PHE A 89 6.07 -9.70 10.46
CA PHE A 89 6.72 -8.90 9.41
C PHE A 89 6.54 -7.39 9.63
N ARG A 90 5.30 -6.95 9.92
CA ARG A 90 5.02 -5.53 10.15
C ARG A 90 5.67 -4.99 11.41
N LYS A 91 5.79 -5.81 12.46
CA LYS A 91 6.49 -5.43 13.69
C LYS A 91 7.96 -5.17 13.43
N GLN A 92 8.64 -6.09 12.75
CA GLN A 92 10.07 -6.01 12.45
C GLN A 92 10.44 -4.78 11.62
N LEU A 93 9.54 -4.37 10.72
CA LEU A 93 9.76 -3.21 9.84
C LEU A 93 9.07 -1.93 10.33
N SER A 94 8.49 -1.93 11.53
CA SER A 94 7.77 -0.79 12.08
C SER A 94 6.67 -0.25 11.16
N TYR A 95 5.85 -1.15 10.60
CA TYR A 95 4.66 -0.82 9.81
C TYR A 95 3.38 -0.82 10.68
N PRO A 96 2.32 -0.11 10.24
CA PRO A 96 1.02 -0.17 10.89
C PRO A 96 0.47 -1.61 11.04
N PRO A 97 -0.07 -1.99 12.21
CA PRO A 97 -0.58 -1.11 13.26
C PRO A 97 0.42 -0.77 14.39
N TYR A 98 1.66 -1.29 14.36
CA TYR A 98 2.65 -1.03 15.41
C TYR A 98 3.16 0.41 15.43
N THR A 99 3.13 1.06 14.27
CA THR A 99 3.37 2.49 14.12
C THR A 99 2.24 3.13 13.32
N ARG A 100 2.26 4.45 13.24
CA ARG A 100 1.39 5.24 12.37
C ARG A 100 2.22 5.74 11.20
N ALA A 101 1.59 5.93 10.05
CA ALA A 101 2.29 6.35 8.83
C ALA A 101 1.70 7.66 8.30
N ALA A 102 2.54 8.55 7.78
CA ALA A 102 2.13 9.71 7.00
C ALA A 102 2.80 9.64 5.63
N LEU A 103 2.02 9.83 4.57
CA LEU A 103 2.52 9.85 3.20
C LEU A 103 2.47 11.28 2.68
N LEU A 104 3.63 11.83 2.35
CA LEU A 104 3.76 13.13 1.74
C LEU A 104 4.01 12.94 0.25
N THR A 105 3.08 13.43 -0.56
CA THR A 105 3.13 13.28 -2.01
C THR A 105 3.32 14.64 -2.66
N LEU A 106 4.41 14.81 -3.41
CA LEU A 106 4.61 15.94 -4.29
C LEU A 106 4.21 15.58 -5.71
N ARG A 107 3.44 16.44 -6.36
CA ARG A 107 2.94 16.27 -7.73
C ARG A 107 3.26 17.52 -8.56
N GLY A 108 3.76 17.34 -9.78
CA GLY A 108 4.03 18.45 -10.70
C GLY A 108 4.29 17.98 -12.14
N ARG A 109 4.34 18.91 -13.10
CA ARG A 109 4.52 18.60 -14.53
C ARG A 109 5.97 18.43 -14.97
N ASN A 110 6.92 18.97 -14.19
CA ASN A 110 8.34 18.88 -14.45
C ASN A 110 8.98 17.97 -13.39
N GLU A 111 9.57 16.86 -13.83
CA GLU A 111 10.14 15.85 -12.93
C GLU A 111 11.27 16.40 -12.06
N ASP A 112 12.22 17.13 -12.66
CA ASP A 112 13.38 17.68 -11.95
C ASP A 112 12.95 18.63 -10.82
N LYS A 113 11.94 19.47 -11.07
CA LYS A 113 11.38 20.35 -10.04
C LYS A 113 10.71 19.58 -8.91
N VAL A 114 9.93 18.54 -9.24
CA VAL A 114 9.24 17.71 -8.24
C VAL A 114 10.26 16.97 -7.38
N LYS A 115 11.26 16.35 -8.01
CA LYS A 115 12.36 15.66 -7.33
C LYS A 115 13.14 16.61 -6.42
N PHE A 116 13.55 17.76 -6.94
CA PHE A 116 14.25 18.78 -6.15
C PHE A 116 13.43 19.24 -4.94
N SER A 117 12.13 19.46 -5.13
CA SER A 117 11.21 19.85 -4.07
C SER A 117 11.03 18.73 -3.03
N ALA A 118 11.03 17.47 -3.45
CA ALA A 118 10.96 16.31 -2.58
C ALA A 118 12.25 16.15 -1.75
N ASP A 119 13.42 16.33 -2.37
CA ASP A 119 14.72 16.32 -1.68
C ASP A 119 14.85 17.48 -0.69
N HIS A 120 14.30 18.65 -1.03
CA HIS A 120 14.22 19.79 -0.11
C HIS A 120 13.29 19.47 1.08
N LEU A 121 12.11 18.93 0.80
CA LEU A 121 11.16 18.53 1.84
C LEU A 121 11.75 17.47 2.79
N LYS A 122 12.46 16.47 2.27
CA LYS A 122 13.16 15.47 3.10
C LYS A 122 14.13 16.13 4.07
N ARG A 123 14.96 17.07 3.59
CA ARG A 123 15.92 17.79 4.44
C ARG A 123 15.25 18.60 5.53
N GLU A 124 14.10 19.23 5.26
CA GLU A 124 13.34 19.94 6.30
C GLU A 124 12.74 18.98 7.33
N ILE A 125 12.28 17.80 6.91
CA ILE A 125 11.77 16.76 7.83
C ILE A 125 12.89 16.16 8.67
N GLU A 126 14.08 15.94 8.09
CA GLU A 126 15.24 15.43 8.82
C GLU A 126 15.65 16.35 9.98
N LYS A 127 15.42 17.66 9.88
CA LYS A 127 15.64 18.58 11.01
C LYS A 127 14.71 18.27 12.18
N LEU A 128 13.50 17.77 11.92
CA LEU A 128 12.53 17.36 12.94
C LEU A 128 12.93 16.04 13.62
N ALA A 129 13.83 15.25 13.04
CA ALA A 129 14.26 13.97 13.61
C ALA A 129 14.98 14.17 14.97
N SER A 130 15.57 15.33 15.20
CA SER A 130 16.16 15.69 16.50
C SER A 130 15.12 15.71 17.63
N ASP A 131 13.90 16.15 17.33
CA ASP A 131 12.78 16.20 18.28
C ASP A 131 11.98 14.89 18.31
N LEU A 132 12.20 14.01 17.32
CA LEU A 132 11.44 12.79 17.08
C LEU A 132 12.40 11.61 16.84
N PRO A 133 13.04 11.08 17.90
CA PRO A 133 14.10 10.07 17.76
C PRO A 133 13.64 8.77 17.08
N ASP A 134 12.35 8.43 17.17
CA ASP A 134 11.77 7.23 16.57
C ASP A 134 11.20 7.47 15.15
N LEU A 135 11.44 8.65 14.55
CA LEU A 135 10.93 8.98 13.23
C LEU A 135 11.70 8.22 12.15
N ILE A 136 11.00 7.35 11.44
CA ILE A 136 11.55 6.65 10.28
C ILE A 136 11.11 7.39 9.01
N ILE A 137 12.08 7.80 8.20
CA ILE A 137 11.87 8.50 6.92
C ILE A 137 12.26 7.56 5.78
N ALA A 138 11.33 7.29 4.86
CA ALA A 138 11.58 6.51 3.65
C ALA A 138 11.28 7.34 2.39
N GLY A 139 12.23 7.38 1.46
CA GLY A 139 12.18 8.22 0.26
C GLY A 139 13.16 9.41 0.30
N PRO A 140 13.00 10.42 -0.58
CA PRO A 140 11.94 10.51 -1.58
C PRO A 140 12.12 9.46 -2.66
N ALA A 141 11.02 8.85 -3.08
CA ALA A 141 11.01 7.88 -4.17
C ALA A 141 9.95 8.28 -5.20
N PRO A 142 10.13 7.97 -6.49
CA PRO A 142 9.06 8.11 -7.46
C PRO A 142 7.86 7.27 -7.02
N ALA A 143 6.66 7.83 -7.11
CA ALA A 143 5.45 7.09 -6.78
C ALA A 143 5.25 5.92 -7.79
N PRO A 144 4.69 4.78 -7.37
CA PRO A 144 4.58 3.57 -8.21
C PRO A 144 3.89 3.81 -9.55
N LEU A 145 2.97 4.79 -9.59
CA LEU A 145 2.36 5.30 -10.80
C LEU A 145 3.06 6.60 -11.21
N LEU A 146 4.24 6.44 -11.80
CA LEU A 146 5.19 7.51 -12.13
C LEU A 146 4.61 8.59 -13.05
N ARG A 147 3.56 8.27 -13.82
CA ARG A 147 2.84 9.22 -14.68
C ARG A 147 1.33 8.91 -14.69
N ALA A 148 0.59 9.62 -13.85
CA ALA A 148 -0.86 9.75 -14.01
C ALA A 148 -1.14 11.13 -14.63
N GLU A 149 -1.81 11.17 -15.79
CA GLU A 149 -2.30 12.42 -16.40
C GLU A 149 -1.22 13.50 -16.67
N ASN A 150 -0.02 13.11 -17.12
CA ASN A 150 1.13 14.02 -17.35
C ASN A 150 1.73 14.70 -16.11
N PHE A 151 1.50 14.16 -14.91
CA PHE A 151 2.18 14.61 -13.70
C PHE A 151 3.17 13.55 -13.19
N TYR A 152 4.35 14.03 -12.81
CA TYR A 152 5.33 13.29 -12.03
C TYR A 152 4.97 13.37 -10.56
N ARG A 153 5.14 12.26 -9.86
CA ARG A 153 4.84 12.14 -8.43
C ARG A 153 6.04 11.56 -7.69
N TYR A 154 6.42 12.23 -6.60
CA TYR A 154 7.39 11.74 -5.65
C TYR A 154 6.74 11.65 -4.27
N GLN A 155 7.12 10.64 -3.51
CA GLN A 155 6.55 10.39 -2.19
C GLN A 155 7.62 10.20 -1.13
N ILE A 156 7.31 10.68 0.07
CA ILE A 156 8.09 10.47 1.29
C ILE A 156 7.13 9.84 2.30
N MET A 157 7.49 8.67 2.81
CA MET A 157 6.75 8.01 3.87
C MET A 157 7.44 8.27 5.20
N LEU A 158 6.67 8.77 6.16
CA LEU A 158 7.08 8.95 7.54
C LEU A 158 6.38 7.92 8.41
N ARG A 159 7.11 7.28 9.32
CA ARG A 159 6.54 6.33 10.28
C ARG A 159 7.00 6.69 11.69
N LEU A 160 6.05 6.73 12.61
CA LEU A 160 6.26 7.11 14.01
C LEU A 160 5.16 6.51 14.89
N GLY A 161 5.47 6.15 16.14
CA GLY A 161 4.44 5.74 17.11
C GLY A 161 3.48 6.88 17.50
N HIS A 162 3.97 8.11 17.62
CA HIS A 162 3.22 9.27 18.13
C HIS A 162 2.73 10.22 17.04
N MET A 163 1.73 9.80 16.25
CA MET A 163 1.23 10.57 15.10
C MET A 163 0.75 12.00 15.43
N SER A 164 0.22 12.25 16.62
CA SER A 164 -0.24 13.59 17.03
C SER A 164 0.90 14.62 17.04
N VAL A 165 2.08 14.22 17.49
CA VAL A 165 3.26 15.10 17.51
C VAL A 165 3.72 15.36 16.08
N LEU A 166 3.87 14.29 15.28
CA LEU A 166 4.26 14.41 13.87
C LEU A 166 3.31 15.32 13.09
N SER A 167 1.99 15.13 13.24
CA SER A 167 0.97 15.94 12.56
C SER A 167 1.11 17.43 12.88
N ARG A 168 1.39 17.80 14.13
CA ARG A 168 1.62 19.19 14.53
C ARG A 168 2.86 19.79 13.85
N HIS A 169 3.97 19.05 13.81
CA HIS A 169 5.17 19.51 13.11
C HIS A 169 4.94 19.63 11.61
N LEU A 170 4.25 18.67 10.99
CA LEU A 170 3.90 18.70 9.57
C LEU A 170 2.99 19.89 9.22
N ALA A 171 2.02 20.22 10.08
CA ALA A 171 1.15 21.39 9.87
C ALA A 171 1.93 22.71 9.89
N VAL A 172 2.87 22.87 10.83
CA VAL A 172 3.74 24.07 10.91
C VAL A 172 4.73 24.11 9.74
N MET A 173 5.26 22.96 9.32
CA MET A 173 6.16 22.89 8.17
C MET A 173 5.42 23.23 6.86
N ALA A 174 4.20 22.72 6.68
CA ALA A 174 3.39 22.96 5.49
C ALA A 174 3.05 24.45 5.28
N THR A 175 2.99 25.26 6.35
CA THR A 175 2.77 26.72 6.22
C THR A 175 4.04 27.50 5.91
N LYS A 176 5.21 26.92 6.17
CA LYS A 176 6.52 27.57 5.98
C LYS A 176 7.24 27.11 4.72
N ILE A 177 6.93 25.93 4.22
CA ILE A 177 7.62 25.36 3.08
C ILE A 177 7.32 26.15 1.81
N MET A 178 8.38 26.63 1.16
CA MET A 178 8.29 27.26 -0.14
C MET A 178 8.44 26.19 -1.22
N LEU A 179 7.37 25.97 -1.98
CA LEU A 179 7.36 25.07 -3.12
C LEU A 179 7.16 25.89 -4.40
N PRO A 180 7.70 25.43 -5.55
CA PRO A 180 7.39 26.03 -6.84
C PRO A 180 5.87 26.02 -7.10
N ASN A 181 5.35 27.07 -7.76
CA ASN A 181 3.90 27.23 -8.02
C ASN A 181 3.28 26.05 -8.80
N ASP A 182 4.08 25.31 -9.55
CA ASP A 182 3.67 24.14 -10.35
C ASP A 182 3.85 22.79 -9.63
N VAL A 183 4.22 22.81 -8.35
CA VAL A 183 4.37 21.63 -7.48
C VAL A 183 3.39 21.71 -6.32
N THR A 184 2.57 20.69 -6.18
CA THR A 184 1.58 20.58 -5.09
C THR A 184 2.05 19.53 -4.08
N LEU A 185 1.96 19.84 -2.79
CA LEU A 185 2.19 18.90 -1.69
C LEU A 185 0.85 18.43 -1.12
N THR A 186 0.68 17.12 -1.00
CA THR A 186 -0.42 16.49 -0.26
C THR A 186 0.15 15.72 0.92
N ILE A 187 -0.47 15.85 2.09
CA ILE A 187 -0.08 15.11 3.29
C ILE A 187 -1.27 14.23 3.68
N ASP A 188 -1.09 12.91 3.59
CA ASP A 188 -2.08 11.91 3.98
C ASP A 188 -1.65 11.26 5.30
N ILE A 189 -2.51 11.32 6.31
CA ILE A 189 -2.26 10.76 7.64
C ILE A 189 -2.99 9.42 7.73
N ASP A 190 -2.24 8.37 8.06
CA ASP A 190 -2.68 6.97 8.03
C ASP A 190 -3.28 6.57 6.68
N PRO A 191 -2.48 6.69 5.60
CA PRO A 191 -2.93 6.38 4.26
C PRO A 191 -3.42 4.93 4.20
N VAL A 192 -4.62 4.74 3.65
CA VAL A 192 -5.17 3.39 3.38
C VAL A 192 -4.51 2.79 2.14
N ASN A 193 -4.13 3.62 1.17
CA ASN A 193 -3.46 3.23 -0.07
C ASN A 193 -2.21 4.10 -0.27
N LEU A 194 -1.15 3.52 -0.84
CA LEU A 194 0.13 4.19 -1.08
C LEU A 194 0.36 4.56 -2.56
N PHE A 195 -0.70 4.57 -3.39
CA PHE A 195 -0.64 4.78 -4.84
C PHE A 195 -1.77 5.68 -5.37
#